data_AF-A0A1M6CLV1-F1
#
_entry.id   AF-A0A1M6CLV1-F1
#
_cell.length_a   1.000
_cell.length_b   1.000
_cell.length_c   1.000
_cell.angle_alpha   90.00
_cell.angle_beta   90.00
_cell.angle_gamma   90.00
#
_symmetry.space_group_name_H-M   'P 1'
#
loop_
_entity.id
_entity.type
_entity.pdbx_description
1 polymer ?
#
loop_
_entity_poly.entity_id
_entity_poly.type
_entity_poly.pdbx_seq_one_letter_code
_entity_poly.pdbx_strand_id
1 'polypeptide(L)'
;MKRIRIMLLIFMTVLSLVSCSNKVQLQEKGKAILNAKIVDINETSLLVANVAKDASSSDIYQVNIENTHIKDADGSDAGIADLKPGMLIDIAFDGTIMESFPMRLGTISSVSIKSKGEDIAGLYKKVIDDLYAVDPGLNYNISILAFDFTKVTNLTETEKAALIYLIGNSYKMEAFASTYDELCEQGYIDKDKMYFEKGLLITIEDTAISNKNFMFNASKWRSGLGAYFFNDCTAAESGDSWIYTIGAEMIS
;
A
#
# COMPACT_ATOMS: atom_id res chain seq x y z
N MET A 1 57.55 8.10 66.71
CA MET A 1 56.59 7.59 65.69
C MET A 1 56.71 6.06 65.71
N LYS A 2 56.01 5.29 66.56
CA LYS A 2 54.59 4.85 66.47
C LYS A 2 54.26 4.40 65.03
N ARG A 3 53.91 3.14 64.68
CA ARG A 3 53.44 1.95 65.42
C ARG A 3 53.56 0.69 64.52
N ILE A 4 53.96 -0.43 65.12
CA ILE A 4 53.32 -1.77 65.12
C ILE A 4 53.11 -2.49 63.77
N ARG A 5 53.89 -3.57 63.57
CA ARG A 5 53.52 -4.80 62.83
C ARG A 5 52.92 -5.80 63.82
N ILE A 6 51.73 -6.34 63.53
CA ILE A 6 50.94 -7.41 64.18
C ILE A 6 49.59 -7.34 63.41
N MET A 7 48.85 -8.37 62.98
CA MET A 7 48.86 -9.82 63.17
C MET A 7 47.66 -10.36 62.33
N LEU A 8 47.83 -11.55 61.74
CA LEU A 8 46.86 -12.64 61.55
C LEU A 8 45.36 -12.30 61.36
N LEU A 9 44.74 -12.78 60.26
CA LEU A 9 43.50 -13.57 60.36
C LEU A 9 43.13 -14.27 59.03
N ILE A 10 42.90 -15.57 59.15
CA ILE A 10 42.40 -16.51 58.14
C ILE A 10 40.91 -16.24 57.91
N PHE A 11 40.43 -16.25 56.66
CA PHE A 11 39.08 -16.75 56.38
C PHE A 11 39.01 -17.38 54.99
N MET A 12 38.84 -18.70 55.01
CA MET A 12 38.46 -19.53 53.87
C MET A 12 36.94 -19.35 53.72
N THR A 13 36.47 -18.76 52.63
CA THR A 13 35.06 -18.83 52.24
C THR A 13 34.93 -19.43 50.85
N VAL A 14 34.54 -20.69 50.87
CA VAL A 14 33.84 -21.40 49.79
C VAL A 14 32.67 -20.52 49.34
N LEU A 15 32.65 -20.09 48.08
CA LEU A 15 31.40 -19.70 47.43
C LEU A 15 30.94 -20.85 46.54
N SER A 16 29.92 -21.50 47.08
CA SER A 16 29.03 -22.49 46.48
C SER A 16 28.50 -22.08 45.12
N LEU A 17 28.48 -23.06 44.22
CA LEU A 17 27.62 -23.12 43.04
C LEU A 17 26.17 -22.79 43.44
N VAL A 18 25.65 -21.66 42.97
CA VAL A 18 24.21 -21.47 42.82
C VAL A 18 23.90 -21.72 41.35
N SER A 19 23.49 -22.95 41.07
CA SER A 19 22.77 -23.30 39.85
C SER A 19 21.40 -22.64 39.91
N CYS A 20 21.32 -21.39 39.44
CA CYS A 20 20.05 -20.84 39.03
C CYS A 20 19.72 -21.45 37.67
N SER A 21 18.75 -22.36 37.67
CA SER A 21 18.01 -22.83 36.51
C SER A 21 17.32 -21.64 35.83
N ASN A 22 18.09 -20.82 35.11
CA ASN A 22 17.53 -19.98 34.08
C ASN A 22 17.13 -20.92 32.94
N LYS A 23 15.84 -21.20 32.84
CA LYS A 23 15.25 -21.53 31.54
C LYS A 23 15.66 -20.41 30.62
N VAL A 24 16.65 -20.68 29.76
CA VAL A 24 16.91 -19.87 28.58
C VAL A 24 15.60 -19.86 27.82
N GLN A 25 14.84 -18.77 27.92
CA GLN A 25 13.83 -18.46 26.92
C GLN A 25 14.63 -18.29 25.62
N LEU A 26 14.64 -19.34 24.81
CA LEU A 26 14.97 -19.23 23.40
C LEU A 26 14.01 -18.18 22.83
N GLN A 27 14.49 -16.97 22.59
CA GLN A 27 13.84 -16.07 21.64
C GLN A 27 13.81 -16.83 20.31
N GLU A 28 12.61 -17.12 19.79
CA GLU A 28 12.46 -17.64 18.43
C GLU A 28 13.05 -16.60 17.47
N LYS A 29 14.26 -16.85 16.96
CA LYS A 29 14.79 -16.14 15.80
C LYS A 29 13.86 -16.42 14.61
N GLY A 30 13.39 -15.37 13.93
CA GLY A 30 12.84 -15.50 12.57
C GLY A 30 11.32 -15.53 12.43
N LYS A 31 10.57 -14.78 13.24
CA LYS A 31 9.16 -14.45 12.92
C LYS A 31 8.99 -12.94 12.90
N ALA A 32 8.71 -12.40 11.73
CA ALA A 32 8.34 -11.00 11.51
C ALA A 32 6.85 -10.90 11.18
N ILE A 33 6.24 -9.75 11.43
CA ILE A 33 4.86 -9.45 11.08
C ILE A 33 4.84 -8.21 10.20
N LEU A 34 4.25 -8.33 9.01
CA LEU A 34 3.89 -7.19 8.19
C LEU A 34 2.42 -6.85 8.47
N ASN A 35 2.15 -5.63 8.95
CA ASN A 35 0.81 -5.09 8.99
C ASN A 35 0.54 -4.43 7.63
N ALA A 36 -0.50 -4.87 6.93
CA ALA A 36 -0.79 -4.37 5.59
C ALA A 36 -2.28 -4.25 5.32
N LYS A 37 -2.62 -3.40 4.35
CA LYS A 37 -3.94 -3.35 3.75
C LYS A 37 -3.94 -4.10 2.43
N ILE A 38 -4.98 -4.91 2.18
CA ILE A 38 -5.17 -5.58 0.89
C ILE A 38 -5.63 -4.55 -0.14
N VAL A 39 -4.90 -4.43 -1.25
CA VAL A 39 -5.26 -3.54 -2.37
C VAL A 39 -5.87 -4.33 -3.53
N ASP A 40 -5.35 -5.54 -3.80
CA ASP A 40 -5.90 -6.42 -4.83
C ASP A 40 -5.71 -7.90 -4.44
N ILE A 41 -6.62 -8.74 -4.95
CA ILE A 41 -6.59 -10.19 -4.76
C ILE A 41 -6.72 -10.87 -6.12
N ASN A 42 -5.70 -11.64 -6.49
CA ASN A 42 -5.71 -12.50 -7.68
C ASN A 42 -5.45 -13.95 -7.25
N GLU A 43 -6.52 -14.74 -7.16
CA GLU A 43 -6.50 -16.12 -6.68
C GLU A 43 -5.83 -16.22 -5.29
N THR A 44 -4.61 -16.76 -5.23
CA THR A 44 -3.81 -16.90 -4.00
C THR A 44 -2.77 -15.80 -3.84
N SER A 45 -2.74 -14.80 -4.72
CA SER A 45 -1.78 -13.70 -4.69
C SER A 45 -2.44 -12.41 -4.24
N LEU A 46 -1.92 -11.82 -3.18
CA LEU A 46 -2.34 -10.52 -2.66
C LEU A 46 -1.34 -9.45 -3.09
N LEU A 47 -1.85 -8.31 -3.56
CA LEU A 47 -1.11 -7.06 -3.56
C LEU A 47 -1.48 -6.30 -2.30
N VAL A 48 -0.50 -5.97 -1.47
CA VAL A 48 -0.72 -5.33 -0.17
C VAL A 48 0.15 -4.10 0.03
N ALA A 49 -0.41 -3.11 0.71
CA ALA A 49 0.26 -1.86 1.07
C ALA A 49 0.63 -1.88 2.56
N ASN A 50 1.89 -1.62 2.89
CA ASN A 50 2.33 -1.49 4.29
C ASN A 50 1.64 -0.29 4.95
N VAL A 51 1.13 -0.48 6.18
CA VAL A 51 0.42 0.57 6.94
C VAL A 51 1.27 1.18 8.07
N ALA A 52 2.56 0.86 8.14
CA ALA A 52 3.49 1.49 9.06
C ALA A 52 3.59 3.01 8.78
N LYS A 53 3.76 3.81 9.84
CA LYS A 53 3.78 5.29 9.73
C LYS A 53 4.96 5.82 8.95
N ASP A 54 6.06 5.09 8.94
CA ASP A 54 7.31 5.37 8.25
C ASP A 54 7.43 4.63 6.90
N ALA A 55 6.35 3.96 6.46
CA ALA A 55 6.32 3.33 5.15
C ALA A 55 6.40 4.37 4.02
N SER A 56 7.21 4.05 3.04
CA SER A 56 7.44 4.79 1.80
C SER A 56 6.66 4.17 0.65
N SER A 57 6.57 4.86 -0.50
CA SER A 57 5.89 4.35 -1.69
C SER A 57 6.45 3.03 -2.23
N SER A 58 7.68 2.65 -1.88
CA SER A 58 8.24 1.33 -2.24
C SER A 58 7.75 0.17 -1.37
N ASP A 59 7.10 0.45 -0.23
CA ASP A 59 6.67 -0.55 0.75
C ASP A 59 5.34 -1.25 0.38
N ILE A 60 5.27 -1.71 -0.86
CA ILE A 60 4.20 -2.56 -1.37
C ILE A 60 4.71 -3.97 -1.64
N TYR A 61 3.88 -4.97 -1.40
CA TYR A 61 4.28 -6.38 -1.44
C TYR A 61 3.34 -7.21 -2.29
N GLN A 62 3.92 -8.12 -3.07
CA GLN A 62 3.21 -9.24 -3.69
C GLN A 62 3.38 -10.48 -2.81
N VAL A 63 2.29 -10.94 -2.21
CA VAL A 63 2.28 -12.01 -1.22
C VAL A 63 1.49 -13.20 -1.77
N ASN A 64 2.12 -14.37 -1.86
CA ASN A 64 1.41 -15.61 -2.21
C ASN A 64 1.00 -16.34 -0.91
N ILE A 65 -0.30 -16.59 -0.75
CA ILE A 65 -0.89 -17.19 0.44
C ILE A 65 -1.39 -18.63 0.18
N GLU A 66 -0.93 -19.27 -0.89
CA GLU A 66 -1.24 -20.66 -1.18
C GLU A 66 -0.83 -21.55 0.00
N ASN A 67 -1.73 -22.45 0.41
CA ASN A 67 -1.54 -23.34 1.55
C ASN A 67 -1.21 -22.63 2.88
N THR A 68 -1.53 -21.35 3.02
CA THR A 68 -1.31 -20.58 4.25
C THR A 68 -2.54 -20.64 5.15
N HIS A 69 -2.32 -20.77 6.47
CA HIS A 69 -3.40 -20.68 7.45
C HIS A 69 -3.92 -19.25 7.56
N ILE A 70 -5.22 -19.06 7.38
CA ILE A 70 -5.89 -17.77 7.50
C ILE A 70 -6.79 -17.78 8.73
N LYS A 71 -6.70 -16.72 9.53
CA LYS A 71 -7.52 -16.52 10.73
C LYS A 71 -8.39 -15.29 10.58
N ASP A 72 -9.65 -15.37 11.01
CA ASP A 72 -10.50 -14.19 11.15
C ASP A 72 -10.13 -13.38 12.41
N ALA A 73 -10.70 -12.19 12.56
CA ALA A 73 -10.44 -11.26 13.66
C ALA A 73 -10.81 -11.83 15.03
N ASP A 74 -11.72 -12.80 15.10
CA ASP A 74 -12.09 -13.53 16.32
C ASP A 74 -11.20 -14.75 16.62
N GLY A 75 -10.24 -15.04 15.73
CA GLY A 75 -9.31 -16.17 15.83
C GLY A 75 -9.83 -17.50 15.27
N SER A 76 -11.04 -17.53 14.71
CA SER A 76 -11.57 -18.68 13.98
C SER A 76 -10.83 -18.90 12.65
N ASP A 77 -10.96 -20.10 12.09
CA ASP A 77 -10.41 -20.40 10.76
C ASP A 77 -11.19 -19.66 9.67
N ALA A 78 -10.47 -19.02 8.77
CA ALA A 78 -11.01 -18.36 7.58
C ALA A 78 -10.40 -18.93 6.31
N GLY A 79 -11.03 -18.66 5.17
CA GLY A 79 -10.55 -19.01 3.84
C GLY A 79 -10.16 -17.79 3.02
N ILE A 80 -9.56 -18.04 1.86
CA ILE A 80 -9.21 -17.00 0.88
C ILE A 80 -10.48 -16.22 0.46
N ALA A 81 -11.63 -16.89 0.37
CA ALA A 81 -12.91 -16.28 0.01
C ALA A 81 -13.42 -15.24 1.03
N ASP A 82 -12.88 -15.26 2.26
CA ASP A 82 -13.23 -14.29 3.31
C ASP A 82 -12.38 -13.02 3.23
N LEU A 83 -11.29 -13.03 2.45
CA LEU A 83 -10.45 -11.86 2.20
C LEU A 83 -11.09 -10.95 1.16
N LYS A 84 -11.03 -9.64 1.41
CA LYS A 84 -11.50 -8.61 0.48
C LYS A 84 -10.50 -7.44 0.43
N PRO A 85 -10.38 -6.76 -0.71
CA PRO A 85 -9.72 -5.45 -0.76
C PRO A 85 -10.22 -4.50 0.33
N GLY A 86 -9.35 -3.63 0.82
CA GLY A 86 -9.60 -2.73 1.94
C GLY A 86 -9.35 -3.33 3.33
N MET A 87 -9.36 -4.66 3.49
CA MET A 87 -9.11 -5.30 4.79
C MET A 87 -7.69 -5.04 5.30
N LEU A 88 -7.58 -4.86 6.62
CA LEU A 88 -6.30 -4.83 7.33
C LEU A 88 -5.95 -6.25 7.80
N ILE A 89 -4.72 -6.67 7.51
CA ILE A 89 -4.21 -8.00 7.83
C ILE A 89 -2.83 -7.94 8.48
N ASP A 90 -2.54 -8.95 9.31
CA ASP A 90 -1.20 -9.27 9.78
C ASP A 90 -0.68 -10.47 8.98
N ILE A 91 0.50 -10.34 8.38
CA ILE A 91 1.17 -11.41 7.64
C ILE A 91 2.41 -11.82 8.42
N ALA A 92 2.38 -13.01 9.03
CA ALA A 92 3.50 -13.55 9.78
C ALA A 92 4.43 -14.35 8.85
N PHE A 93 5.70 -13.99 8.78
CA PHE A 93 6.68 -14.59 7.87
C PHE A 93 8.06 -14.78 8.53
N ASP A 94 8.97 -15.48 7.86
CA ASP A 94 10.30 -15.85 8.39
C ASP A 94 11.30 -14.68 8.58
N GLY A 95 10.90 -13.46 8.22
CA GLY A 95 11.73 -12.26 8.27
C GLY A 95 12.53 -11.97 7.00
N THR A 96 12.51 -12.85 6.00
CA THR A 96 13.17 -12.64 4.71
C THR A 96 12.34 -11.73 3.82
N ILE A 97 12.97 -10.72 3.23
CA ILE A 97 12.38 -9.84 2.20
C ILE A 97 13.21 -9.99 0.93
N MET A 98 12.54 -10.22 -0.19
CA MET A 98 13.14 -10.15 -1.52
C MET A 98 12.89 -8.74 -2.08
N GLU A 99 13.98 -8.01 -2.31
CA GLU A 99 13.97 -6.62 -2.80
C GLU A 99 13.67 -6.52 -4.31
N SER A 100 12.52 -7.05 -4.72
CA SER A 100 11.89 -6.78 -6.02
C SER A 100 10.89 -5.62 -5.91
N PHE A 101 10.31 -5.18 -7.03
CA PHE A 101 9.17 -4.27 -7.02
C PHE A 101 7.96 -4.90 -7.72
N PRO A 102 6.85 -5.17 -7.00
CA PRO A 102 6.67 -5.09 -5.55
C PRO A 102 7.61 -6.02 -4.79
N MET A 103 7.85 -5.73 -3.52
CA MET A 103 8.65 -6.62 -2.68
C MET A 103 7.96 -7.97 -2.51
N ARG A 104 8.72 -9.01 -2.21
CA ARG A 104 8.17 -10.32 -1.84
C ARG A 104 8.63 -10.72 -0.45
N LEU A 105 7.78 -11.45 0.25
CA LEU A 105 8.12 -12.03 1.54
C LEU A 105 8.69 -13.43 1.33
N GLY A 106 9.52 -13.87 2.28
CA GLY A 106 9.95 -15.26 2.42
C GLY A 106 8.79 -16.17 2.83
N THR A 107 9.10 -17.18 3.64
CA THR A 107 8.11 -18.18 4.04
C THR A 107 7.03 -17.55 4.91
N ILE A 108 5.79 -17.55 4.42
CA ILE A 108 4.62 -17.09 5.17
C ILE A 108 4.10 -18.23 6.03
N SER A 109 3.85 -17.93 7.30
CA SER A 109 3.37 -18.89 8.30
C SER A 109 1.87 -18.76 8.57
N SER A 110 1.33 -17.54 8.54
CA SER A 110 -0.10 -17.29 8.69
C SER A 110 -0.50 -15.90 8.20
N VAL A 111 -1.77 -15.74 7.85
CA VAL A 111 -2.43 -14.45 7.65
C VAL A 111 -3.55 -14.32 8.67
N SER A 112 -3.66 -13.16 9.33
CA SER A 112 -4.73 -12.88 10.28
C SER A 112 -5.47 -11.61 9.90
N ILE A 113 -6.78 -11.70 9.71
CA ILE A 113 -7.65 -10.55 9.48
C ILE A 113 -7.76 -9.75 10.77
N LYS A 114 -7.57 -8.42 10.68
CA LYS A 114 -7.62 -7.52 11.84
C LYS A 114 -8.92 -6.76 11.89
N SER A 115 -9.30 -6.21 10.75
CA SER A 115 -10.56 -5.51 10.60
C SER A 115 -10.94 -5.44 9.13
N LYS A 116 -12.22 -5.20 8.91
CA LYS A 116 -12.66 -4.57 7.66
C LYS A 116 -12.01 -3.19 7.55
N GLY A 117 -11.77 -2.75 6.33
CA GLY A 117 -11.31 -1.39 6.04
C GLY A 117 -11.87 -0.92 4.71
N GLU A 118 -11.65 0.34 4.41
CA GLU A 118 -12.21 0.99 3.23
C GLU A 118 -11.42 0.63 1.97
N ASP A 119 -12.12 0.15 0.93
CA ASP A 119 -11.54 -0.12 -0.39
C ASP A 119 -11.57 1.14 -1.30
N ILE A 120 -10.90 2.19 -0.85
CA ILE A 120 -10.79 3.44 -1.63
C ILE A 120 -9.90 3.25 -2.88
N ALA A 121 -8.90 2.37 -2.80
CA ALA A 121 -8.06 2.03 -3.95
C ALA A 121 -8.87 1.34 -5.04
N GLY A 122 -9.74 0.38 -4.69
CA GLY A 122 -10.67 -0.24 -5.63
C GLY A 122 -11.68 0.74 -6.22
N LEU A 123 -12.20 1.68 -5.42
CA LEU A 123 -13.04 2.77 -5.93
C LEU A 123 -12.30 3.60 -6.99
N TYR A 124 -11.09 4.09 -6.69
CA TYR A 124 -10.34 4.90 -7.64
C TYR A 124 -9.87 4.11 -8.85
N LYS A 125 -9.57 2.81 -8.72
CA LYS A 125 -9.37 1.95 -9.88
C LYS A 125 -10.59 1.97 -10.80
N LYS A 126 -11.81 1.81 -10.25
CA LYS A 126 -13.05 1.88 -11.04
C LYS A 126 -13.23 3.25 -11.71
N VAL A 127 -13.02 4.34 -10.97
CA VAL A 127 -13.09 5.71 -11.52
C VAL A 127 -12.13 5.87 -12.70
N ILE A 128 -10.90 5.38 -12.57
CA ILE A 128 -9.87 5.47 -13.60
C ILE A 128 -10.23 4.60 -14.81
N ASP A 129 -10.74 3.39 -14.59
CA ASP A 129 -11.20 2.50 -15.67
C ASP A 129 -12.35 3.14 -16.46
N ASP A 130 -13.33 3.71 -15.77
CA ASP A 130 -14.46 4.40 -16.38
C ASP A 130 -14.00 5.64 -17.16
N LEU A 131 -13.15 6.48 -16.55
CA LEU A 131 -12.58 7.68 -17.19
C LEU A 131 -11.70 7.35 -18.41
N TYR A 132 -10.93 6.27 -18.32
CA TYR A 132 -10.14 5.77 -19.44
C TYR A 132 -11.07 5.38 -20.61
N ALA A 133 -12.20 4.74 -20.34
CA ALA A 133 -13.14 4.28 -21.35
C ALA A 133 -13.96 5.38 -22.06
N VAL A 134 -14.24 6.52 -21.42
CA VAL A 134 -15.17 7.54 -21.97
C VAL A 134 -14.74 8.11 -23.31
N ASP A 135 -13.46 8.46 -23.46
CA ASP A 135 -12.89 8.93 -24.72
C ASP A 135 -11.70 8.05 -25.14
N PRO A 136 -11.94 7.01 -25.96
CA PRO A 136 -10.88 6.13 -26.44
C PRO A 136 -9.94 6.81 -27.43
N GLY A 137 -10.33 7.93 -28.04
CA GLY A 137 -9.48 8.70 -28.96
C GLY A 137 -8.23 9.25 -28.25
N LEU A 138 -8.41 9.68 -27.00
CA LEU A 138 -7.30 10.12 -26.15
C LEU A 138 -6.32 8.97 -25.83
N ASN A 139 -6.75 7.71 -25.92
CA ASN A 139 -5.92 6.55 -25.54
C ASN A 139 -5.05 6.02 -26.70
N TYR A 140 -5.13 6.61 -27.88
CA TYR A 140 -4.44 6.09 -29.06
C TYR A 140 -2.91 6.26 -29.00
N ASN A 141 -2.15 5.19 -29.25
CA ASN A 141 -0.68 5.21 -29.36
C ASN A 141 0.05 5.79 -28.13
N ILE A 142 -0.44 5.46 -26.94
CA ILE A 142 0.21 5.77 -25.66
C ILE A 142 0.89 4.52 -25.11
N SER A 143 1.91 4.73 -24.28
CA SER A 143 2.62 3.67 -23.54
C SER A 143 2.85 4.02 -22.07
N ILE A 144 2.46 5.23 -21.64
CA ILE A 144 2.68 5.77 -20.29
C ILE A 144 1.34 6.23 -19.68
N LEU A 145 1.13 5.87 -18.42
CA LEU A 145 0.10 6.43 -17.55
C LEU A 145 0.78 7.13 -16.37
N ALA A 146 0.75 8.46 -16.35
CA ALA A 146 1.21 9.23 -15.20
C ALA A 146 0.03 9.54 -14.28
N PHE A 147 0.27 9.52 -12.96
CA PHE A 147 -0.76 9.76 -11.95
C PHE A 147 -0.38 10.93 -11.04
N ASP A 148 -1.21 11.97 -11.03
CA ASP A 148 -1.13 13.03 -10.04
C ASP A 148 -2.14 12.75 -8.92
N PHE A 149 -1.62 12.18 -7.83
CA PHE A 149 -2.36 11.91 -6.59
C PHE A 149 -1.90 12.81 -5.44
N THR A 150 -1.28 13.95 -5.73
CA THR A 150 -0.78 14.88 -4.71
C THR A 150 -1.91 15.45 -3.85
N LYS A 151 -3.12 15.56 -4.41
CA LYS A 151 -4.33 16.00 -3.72
C LYS A 151 -5.27 14.86 -3.31
N VAL A 152 -4.81 13.61 -3.38
CA VAL A 152 -5.52 12.47 -2.81
C VAL A 152 -5.13 12.34 -1.35
N THR A 153 -6.12 12.49 -0.47
CA THR A 153 -5.98 12.45 0.99
C THR A 153 -6.53 11.18 1.61
N ASN A 154 -7.40 10.45 0.89
CA ASN A 154 -8.04 9.24 1.40
C ASN A 154 -7.23 7.95 1.17
N LEU A 155 -6.03 8.05 0.59
CA LEU A 155 -5.07 6.94 0.42
C LEU A 155 -3.71 7.31 1.02
N THR A 156 -3.05 6.34 1.67
CA THR A 156 -1.63 6.48 2.02
C THR A 156 -0.74 6.45 0.79
N GLU A 157 0.53 6.86 0.93
CA GLU A 157 1.52 6.78 -0.16
C GLU A 157 1.76 5.33 -0.65
N THR A 158 1.71 4.35 0.25
CA THR A 158 1.78 2.91 -0.11
C THR A 158 0.55 2.46 -0.88
N GLU A 159 -0.65 2.90 -0.51
CA GLU A 159 -1.88 2.59 -1.25
C GLU A 159 -1.90 3.23 -2.64
N LYS A 160 -1.45 4.49 -2.76
CA LYS A 160 -1.26 5.17 -4.05
C LYS A 160 -0.30 4.38 -4.95
N ALA A 161 0.85 3.97 -4.43
CA ALA A 161 1.82 3.19 -5.18
C ALA A 161 1.27 1.82 -5.62
N ALA A 162 0.55 1.12 -4.75
CA ALA A 162 -0.09 -0.14 -5.07
C ALA A 162 -1.17 0.02 -6.16
N LEU A 163 -1.98 1.08 -6.09
CA LEU A 163 -2.98 1.40 -7.12
C LEU A 163 -2.31 1.67 -8.48
N ILE A 164 -1.25 2.47 -8.51
CA ILE A 164 -0.49 2.77 -9.74
C ILE A 164 0.09 1.49 -10.34
N TYR A 165 0.70 0.64 -9.52
CA TYR A 165 1.23 -0.65 -9.95
C TYR A 165 0.13 -1.55 -10.52
N LEU A 166 -1.02 -1.64 -9.84
CA LEU A 166 -2.17 -2.43 -10.28
C LEU A 166 -2.69 -1.97 -11.65
N ILE A 167 -2.81 -0.65 -11.85
CA ILE A 167 -3.29 -0.07 -13.10
C ILE A 167 -2.28 -0.29 -14.23
N GLY A 168 -0.98 -0.06 -13.98
CA GLY A 168 0.07 -0.29 -14.96
C GLY A 168 0.07 -1.72 -15.50
N ASN A 169 -0.07 -2.71 -14.61
CA ASN A 169 -0.21 -4.12 -15.01
C ASN A 169 -1.50 -4.41 -15.79
N SER A 170 -2.62 -3.81 -15.36
CA SER A 170 -3.92 -4.00 -16.02
C SER A 170 -3.92 -3.51 -17.47
N TYR A 171 -3.34 -2.33 -17.72
CA TYR A 171 -3.21 -1.75 -19.06
C TYR A 171 -1.96 -2.19 -19.83
N LYS A 172 -1.04 -2.90 -19.17
CA LYS A 172 0.27 -3.28 -19.73
C LYS A 172 1.08 -2.07 -20.20
N MET A 173 1.05 -1.01 -19.40
CA MET A 173 1.71 0.27 -19.67
C MET A 173 2.67 0.61 -18.54
N GLU A 174 3.66 1.43 -18.86
CA GLU A 174 4.47 2.07 -17.83
C GLU A 174 3.57 3.01 -17.01
N ALA A 175 3.64 2.90 -15.68
CA ALA A 175 2.79 3.65 -14.78
C ALA A 175 3.59 4.19 -13.60
N PHE A 176 3.48 5.49 -13.33
CA PHE A 176 4.21 6.13 -12.23
C PHE A 176 3.48 7.39 -11.73
N ALA A 177 3.79 7.78 -10.49
CA ALA A 177 3.31 9.04 -9.94
C ALA A 177 4.13 10.21 -10.50
N SER A 178 3.46 11.25 -10.99
CA SER A 178 4.11 12.50 -11.42
C SER A 178 3.06 13.60 -11.57
N THR A 179 3.42 14.82 -11.19
CA THR A 179 2.64 16.02 -11.50
C THR A 179 2.86 16.47 -12.95
N TYR A 180 1.99 17.34 -13.45
CA TYR A 180 2.16 17.97 -14.77
C TYR A 180 3.50 18.71 -14.91
N ASP A 181 3.90 19.45 -13.88
CA ASP A 181 5.13 20.24 -13.90
C ASP A 181 6.36 19.34 -13.94
N GLU A 182 6.39 18.26 -13.13
CA GLU A 182 7.47 17.27 -13.16
C GLU A 182 7.57 16.58 -14.53
N LEU A 183 6.44 16.24 -15.16
CA LEU A 183 6.43 15.67 -16.51
C LEU A 183 6.98 16.63 -17.57
N CYS A 184 6.72 17.94 -17.42
CA CYS A 184 7.33 18.96 -18.28
C CYS A 184 8.84 19.04 -18.06
N GLU A 185 9.29 19.06 -16.80
CA GLU A 185 10.71 19.13 -16.43
C GLU A 185 11.50 17.90 -16.92
N GLN A 186 10.88 16.72 -16.87
CA GLN A 186 11.45 15.47 -17.36
C GLN A 186 11.37 15.33 -18.89
N GLY A 187 10.70 16.25 -19.59
CA GLY A 187 10.56 16.24 -21.05
C GLY A 187 9.54 15.25 -21.60
N TYR A 188 8.67 14.69 -20.74
CA TYR A 188 7.53 13.87 -21.17
C TYR A 188 6.43 14.71 -21.83
N ILE A 189 6.21 15.92 -21.30
CA ILE A 189 5.26 16.89 -21.84
C ILE A 189 6.01 18.03 -22.50
N ASP A 190 5.68 18.30 -23.78
CA ASP A 190 6.07 19.53 -24.45
C ASP A 190 5.20 20.67 -23.89
N LYS A 191 5.78 21.50 -23.01
CA LYS A 191 5.07 22.58 -22.31
C LYS A 191 4.55 23.65 -23.26
N ASP A 192 5.27 23.95 -24.34
CA ASP A 192 4.88 24.97 -25.30
C ASP A 192 3.73 24.49 -26.18
N LYS A 193 3.74 23.21 -26.56
CA LYS A 193 2.64 22.59 -27.31
C LYS A 193 1.50 22.07 -26.44
N MET A 194 1.69 22.04 -25.12
CA MET A 194 0.79 21.40 -24.15
C MET A 194 0.40 19.99 -24.61
N TYR A 195 1.39 19.13 -24.86
CA TYR A 195 1.13 17.80 -25.43
C TYR A 195 1.98 16.71 -24.79
N PHE A 196 1.30 15.65 -24.32
CA PHE A 196 1.93 14.41 -23.87
C PHE A 196 1.86 13.38 -25.01
N GLU A 197 2.94 13.27 -25.78
CA GLU A 197 2.92 12.46 -27.01
C GLU A 197 2.64 10.97 -26.74
N LYS A 198 3.26 10.42 -25.69
CA LYS A 198 3.28 8.98 -25.38
C LYS A 198 2.47 8.60 -24.14
N GLY A 199 1.73 9.53 -23.56
CA GLY A 199 1.07 9.25 -22.29
C GLY A 199 -0.22 9.99 -22.05
N LEU A 200 -0.81 9.63 -20.91
CA LEU A 200 -1.92 10.31 -20.29
C LEU A 200 -1.50 10.70 -18.87
N LEU A 201 -1.88 11.91 -18.47
CA LEU A 201 -1.88 12.31 -17.07
C LEU A 201 -3.29 12.07 -16.51
N ILE A 202 -3.40 11.20 -15.53
CA ILE A 202 -4.60 11.00 -14.73
C ILE A 202 -4.43 11.76 -13.42
N THR A 203 -5.38 12.63 -13.10
CA THR A 203 -5.38 13.40 -11.85
C THR A 203 -6.61 13.05 -11.03
N ILE A 204 -6.44 12.85 -9.72
CA ILE A 204 -7.55 12.76 -8.77
C ILE A 204 -7.28 13.75 -7.63
N GLU A 205 -8.30 14.47 -7.22
CA GLU A 205 -8.31 15.28 -6.00
C GLU A 205 -9.56 14.96 -5.19
N ASP A 206 -9.42 14.83 -3.88
CA ASP A 206 -10.51 14.43 -3.00
C ASP A 206 -10.64 15.29 -1.74
N THR A 207 -11.78 15.15 -1.08
CA THR A 207 -12.00 15.64 0.28
C THR A 207 -11.88 14.49 1.26
N ALA A 208 -11.52 14.79 2.52
CA ALA A 208 -11.52 13.79 3.58
C ALA A 208 -12.87 13.08 3.72
N ILE A 209 -12.84 11.76 3.97
CA ILE A 209 -14.03 10.97 4.29
C ILE A 209 -14.73 11.52 5.54
N SER A 210 -16.03 11.78 5.41
CA SER A 210 -16.90 12.20 6.50
C SER A 210 -18.24 11.49 6.38
N ASN A 211 -18.75 10.90 7.46
CA ASN A 211 -20.03 10.19 7.47
C ASN A 211 -20.19 9.19 6.29
N LYS A 212 -19.14 8.40 6.02
CA LYS A 212 -19.12 7.37 4.97
C LYS A 212 -19.37 7.93 3.55
N ASN A 213 -19.00 9.18 3.33
CA ASN A 213 -19.06 9.86 2.04
C ASN A 213 -17.88 10.84 1.88
N PHE A 214 -17.60 11.20 0.64
CA PHE A 214 -16.70 12.30 0.28
C PHE A 214 -16.92 12.76 -1.16
N MET A 215 -16.33 13.89 -1.52
CA MET A 215 -16.31 14.41 -2.89
C MET A 215 -14.94 14.24 -3.51
N PHE A 216 -14.91 14.08 -4.84
CA PHE A 216 -13.68 14.07 -5.61
C PHE A 216 -13.90 14.62 -7.02
N ASN A 217 -12.81 15.01 -7.66
CA ASN A 217 -12.76 15.24 -9.10
C ASN A 217 -11.71 14.30 -9.70
N ALA A 218 -11.92 13.90 -10.95
CA ALA A 218 -10.96 13.10 -11.70
C ALA A 218 -10.82 13.62 -13.12
N SER A 219 -9.61 13.60 -13.67
CA SER A 219 -9.37 14.02 -15.05
C SER A 219 -8.38 13.11 -15.76
N LYS A 220 -8.56 13.00 -17.08
CA LYS A 220 -7.65 12.34 -18.01
C LYS A 220 -7.21 13.38 -19.02
N TRP A 221 -5.94 13.72 -18.99
CA TRP A 221 -5.36 14.77 -19.82
C TRP A 221 -4.30 14.19 -20.76
N ARG A 222 -4.38 14.54 -22.04
CA ARG A 222 -3.36 14.24 -23.05
C ARG A 222 -2.74 15.50 -23.64
N SER A 223 -3.57 16.52 -23.84
CA SER A 223 -3.16 17.74 -24.50
C SER A 223 -4.02 18.94 -24.09
N GLY A 224 -3.57 20.15 -24.42
CA GLY A 224 -4.34 21.38 -24.20
C GLY A 224 -5.74 21.40 -24.87
N LEU A 225 -6.01 20.53 -25.85
CA LEU A 225 -7.30 20.35 -26.53
C LEU A 225 -7.80 18.90 -26.48
N GLY A 226 -7.31 18.14 -25.50
CA GLY A 226 -7.62 16.72 -25.39
C GLY A 226 -7.59 16.30 -23.94
N ALA A 227 -8.69 16.56 -23.25
CA ALA A 227 -8.89 16.15 -21.87
C ALA A 227 -10.36 15.84 -21.57
N TYR A 228 -10.58 14.94 -20.61
CA TYR A 228 -11.90 14.59 -20.11
C TYR A 228 -11.92 14.72 -18.59
N PHE A 229 -13.03 15.22 -18.03
CA PHE A 229 -13.17 15.54 -16.62
C PHE A 229 -14.46 14.96 -16.06
N PHE A 230 -14.33 14.31 -14.90
CA PHE A 230 -15.43 14.01 -13.99
C PHE A 230 -15.37 15.01 -12.84
N ASN A 231 -16.38 15.86 -12.74
CA ASN A 231 -16.47 16.93 -11.75
C ASN A 231 -17.63 16.71 -10.80
N ASP A 232 -17.48 17.27 -9.59
CA ASP A 232 -18.47 17.22 -8.52
C ASP A 232 -18.90 15.78 -8.21
N CYS A 233 -17.95 14.84 -8.29
CA CYS A 233 -18.24 13.44 -8.02
C CYS A 233 -18.48 13.25 -6.54
N THR A 234 -19.45 12.41 -6.21
CA THR A 234 -19.73 12.00 -4.83
C THR A 234 -19.45 10.51 -4.71
N ALA A 235 -18.65 10.12 -3.73
CA ALA A 235 -18.42 8.73 -3.34
C ALA A 235 -19.14 8.44 -2.02
N ALA A 236 -19.77 7.26 -1.92
CA ALA A 236 -20.44 6.81 -0.72
C ALA A 236 -20.28 5.30 -0.53
N GLU A 237 -20.19 4.88 0.74
CA GLU A 237 -20.16 3.47 1.10
C GLU A 237 -21.52 2.81 0.79
N SER A 238 -21.47 1.64 0.15
CA SER A 238 -22.62 0.81 -0.17
C SER A 238 -22.31 -0.64 0.19
N GLY A 239 -22.71 -1.05 1.40
CA GLY A 239 -22.39 -2.38 1.92
C GLY A 239 -20.91 -2.52 2.25
N ASP A 240 -20.24 -3.52 1.68
CA ASP A 240 -18.79 -3.76 1.83
C ASP A 240 -17.97 -3.08 0.69
N SER A 241 -18.56 -2.14 -0.06
CA SER A 241 -17.91 -1.50 -1.22
C SER A 241 -18.22 0.01 -1.28
N TRP A 242 -17.59 0.71 -2.21
CA TRP A 242 -17.80 2.12 -2.48
C TRP A 242 -18.37 2.32 -3.87
N ILE A 243 -19.40 3.15 -3.96
CA ILE A 243 -19.99 3.58 -5.23
C ILE A 243 -19.76 5.07 -5.40
N TYR A 244 -19.82 5.54 -6.65
CA TYR A 244 -19.77 6.97 -6.92
C TYR A 244 -20.79 7.38 -7.98
N THR A 245 -21.12 8.66 -7.97
CA THR A 245 -21.94 9.34 -8.97
C THR A 245 -21.19 10.53 -9.53
N ILE A 246 -21.23 10.71 -10.84
CA ILE A 246 -20.63 11.87 -11.52
C ILE A 246 -21.64 13.02 -11.45
N GLY A 247 -21.20 14.19 -10.97
CA GLY A 247 -22.04 15.40 -10.92
C GLY A 247 -22.11 16.09 -12.29
N ALA A 248 -20.95 16.25 -12.92
CA ALA A 248 -20.81 16.81 -14.26
C ALA A 248 -19.66 16.17 -15.03
N GLU A 249 -19.84 16.06 -16.34
CA GLU A 249 -18.80 15.64 -17.28
C GLU A 249 -18.42 16.82 -18.17
N MET A 250 -17.12 17.00 -18.42
CA MET A 250 -16.61 18.06 -19.28
C MET A 250 -15.51 17.54 -20.21
N ILE A 251 -15.38 18.18 -21.37
CA ILE A 251 -14.35 17.92 -22.37
C ILE A 251 -13.63 19.23 -22.71
N SER A 252 -12.32 19.15 -22.97
CA SER A 252 -11.51 20.23 -23.52
C SER A 252 -10.85 19.82 -24.82
#